data_AF-A0A7L0IH07-F1
#
_entry.id   AF-A0A7L0IH07-F1
#
_cell.length_a   1.000
_cell.length_b   1.000
_cell.length_c   1.000
_cell.angle_alpha   90.00
_cell.angle_beta   90.00
_cell.angle_gamma   90.00
#
_symmetry.space_group_name_H-M   'P 1'
#
loop_
_entity.id
_entity.type
_entity.pdbx_description
1 polymer ?
#
loop_
_entity_poly.entity_id
_entity_poly.type
_entity_poly.pdbx_seq_one_letter_code
_entity_poly.pdbx_strand_id
1 'polypeptide(L)'
;LNLGSSPYFLFYTENSLYAYSLKDLYSTATGIETKLPSLQQDPQWEKNTDSTTHRLSLLSSGDFRYLAKIPGQSWENILVVSSEMATLINGKNLQTLWTLNVSHALSEPLLGYYKPDVPGIVLESEIGPNKKKV
;
A
#
# COMPACT_ATOMS: atom_id res chain seq x y z
N LEU A 1 -2.77 19.36 -8.21
CA LEU A 1 -3.66 18.37 -7.54
C LEU A 1 -4.98 18.35 -8.29
N ASN A 2 -5.33 17.24 -8.90
CA ASN A 2 -6.63 17.11 -9.58
C ASN A 2 -7.70 16.93 -8.49
N LEU A 3 -8.50 17.96 -8.24
CA LEU A 3 -9.46 18.03 -7.12
C LEU A 3 -10.64 17.06 -7.26
N GLY A 4 -10.77 16.36 -8.39
CA GLY A 4 -11.73 15.27 -8.58
C GLY A 4 -11.23 13.88 -8.14
N SER A 5 -10.01 13.79 -7.60
CA SER A 5 -9.48 12.56 -7.00
C SER A 5 -9.69 12.57 -5.49
N SER A 6 -9.88 11.40 -4.89
CA SER A 6 -9.94 11.18 -3.44
C SER A 6 -8.61 10.57 -2.98
N PRO A 7 -7.55 11.37 -2.77
CA PRO A 7 -6.23 10.84 -2.44
C PRO A 7 -6.18 10.27 -1.03
N TYR A 8 -5.54 9.12 -0.92
CA TYR A 8 -5.22 8.45 0.35
C TYR A 8 -3.72 8.41 0.56
N PHE A 9 -3.31 8.60 1.80
CA PHE A 9 -1.94 8.52 2.26
C PHE A 9 -1.79 7.28 3.12
N LEU A 10 -0.77 6.48 2.81
CA LEU A 10 -0.48 5.26 3.53
C LEU A 10 0.70 5.45 4.46
N PHE A 11 0.51 5.04 5.71
CA PHE A 11 1.56 4.99 6.71
C PHE A 11 1.62 3.58 7.25
N TYR A 12 2.80 3.07 7.54
CA TYR A 12 2.94 1.75 8.12
C TYR A 12 3.86 1.78 9.33
N THR A 13 3.55 0.89 10.25
CA THR A 13 4.38 0.48 11.39
C THR A 13 4.71 -0.99 11.19
N GLU A 14 5.49 -1.56 12.10
CA GLU A 14 5.85 -2.98 12.04
C GLU A 14 4.61 -3.89 11.95
N ASN A 15 3.48 -3.57 12.60
CA ASN A 15 2.34 -4.49 12.68
C ASN A 15 1.05 -3.92 12.09
N SER A 16 1.08 -2.74 11.47
CA SER A 16 -0.14 -2.11 10.96
C SER A 16 0.10 -1.17 9.80
N LEU A 17 -0.81 -1.22 8.83
CA LEU A 17 -0.95 -0.27 7.75
C LEU A 17 -2.13 0.66 8.07
N TYR A 18 -1.93 1.95 7.87
CA TYR A 18 -2.91 3.01 8.11
C TYR A 18 -3.19 3.74 6.81
N ALA A 19 -4.45 4.09 6.58
CA ALA A 19 -4.89 4.85 5.42
C ALA A 19 -5.63 6.10 5.88
N TYR A 20 -5.12 7.26 5.50
CA TYR A 20 -5.76 8.55 5.79
C TYR A 20 -6.19 9.19 4.49
N SER A 21 -7.44 9.62 4.40
CA SER A 21 -7.83 10.51 3.31
C SER A 21 -7.17 11.88 3.52
N LEU A 22 -7.00 12.64 2.43
CA LEU A 22 -6.54 14.03 2.54
C LEU A 22 -7.46 14.88 3.45
N LYS A 23 -8.76 14.57 3.46
CA LYS A 23 -9.74 15.21 4.33
C LYS A 23 -9.45 14.94 5.81
N ASP A 24 -9.13 13.70 6.16
CA ASP A 24 -8.77 13.32 7.54
C ASP A 24 -7.50 14.03 7.96
N LEU A 25 -6.44 13.96 7.14
CA LEU A 25 -5.16 14.62 7.44
C LEU A 25 -5.32 16.12 7.64
N TYR A 26 -6.08 16.78 6.78
CA TYR A 26 -6.34 18.21 6.93
C TYR A 26 -7.08 18.51 8.24
N SER A 27 -8.13 17.73 8.54
CA SER A 27 -8.94 17.93 9.75
C SER A 27 -8.10 17.70 11.01
N THR A 28 -7.24 16.67 11.02
CA THR A 28 -6.29 16.40 12.11
C THR A 28 -5.25 17.51 12.26
N ALA A 29 -4.68 18.00 11.16
CA ALA A 29 -3.64 19.02 11.19
C ALA A 29 -4.15 20.41 11.60
N THR A 30 -5.40 20.75 11.24
CA THR A 30 -5.98 22.08 11.49
C THR A 30 -6.91 22.13 12.69
N GLY A 31 -7.39 20.99 13.17
CA GLY A 31 -8.45 20.89 14.19
C GLY A 31 -9.82 21.37 13.70
N ILE A 32 -9.95 21.69 12.40
CA ILE A 32 -11.19 22.15 11.79
C ILE A 32 -11.83 20.95 11.11
N GLU A 33 -13.00 20.56 11.60
CA GLU A 33 -13.81 19.55 10.94
C GLU A 33 -14.25 20.08 9.57
N THR A 34 -13.69 19.51 8.52
CA THR A 34 -13.79 20.10 7.18
C THR A 34 -15.17 19.95 6.58
N LYS A 35 -15.92 21.06 6.53
CA LYS A 35 -17.00 21.29 5.55
C LYS A 35 -16.42 21.75 4.21
N LEU A 36 -15.33 21.15 3.74
CA LEU A 36 -14.79 21.38 2.40
C LEU A 36 -15.44 20.35 1.47
N PRO A 37 -16.54 20.69 0.76
CA PRO A 37 -17.25 19.76 -0.10
C PRO A 37 -16.40 19.22 -1.26
N SER A 38 -15.25 19.83 -1.54
CA SER A 38 -14.31 19.41 -2.58
C SER A 38 -13.41 18.24 -2.18
N LEU A 39 -13.20 17.96 -0.88
CA LEU A 39 -12.37 16.84 -0.44
C LEU A 39 -13.25 15.59 -0.28
N GLN A 40 -13.31 14.79 -1.33
CA GLN A 40 -14.07 13.54 -1.32
C GLN A 40 -13.26 12.40 -0.69
N GLN A 41 -13.98 11.48 -0.06
CA GLN A 41 -13.47 10.20 0.42
C GLN A 41 -13.98 9.11 -0.51
N ASP A 42 -13.14 8.11 -0.80
CA ASP A 42 -13.51 7.00 -1.66
C ASP A 42 -14.23 5.92 -0.82
N PRO A 43 -15.48 5.54 -1.17
CA PRO A 43 -16.25 4.56 -0.38
C PRO A 43 -15.55 3.22 -0.21
N GLN A 44 -14.74 2.80 -1.18
CA GLN A 44 -14.05 1.53 -1.12
C GLN A 44 -12.87 1.58 -0.16
N TRP A 45 -12.22 2.73 -0.04
CA TRP A 45 -11.18 2.96 0.96
C TRP A 45 -11.76 3.04 2.37
N GLU A 46 -12.83 3.81 2.57
CA GLU A 46 -13.50 3.94 3.86
C GLU A 46 -14.06 2.59 4.35
N LYS A 47 -14.58 1.76 3.44
CA LYS A 47 -15.08 0.42 3.80
C LYS A 47 -13.99 -0.50 4.37
N ASN A 48 -12.75 -0.35 3.91
CA ASN A 48 -11.63 -1.21 4.31
C ASN A 48 -10.77 -0.59 5.43
N THR A 49 -11.10 0.62 5.85
CA THR A 49 -10.36 1.39 6.86
C THR A 49 -11.21 1.52 8.11
N ASP A 50 -10.65 1.18 9.26
CA ASP A 50 -11.31 1.40 10.54
C ASP A 50 -11.47 2.91 10.79
N SER A 51 -12.70 3.35 11.04
CA SER A 51 -13.02 4.79 11.11
C SER A 51 -12.43 5.52 12.31
N THR A 52 -11.98 4.79 13.35
CA THR A 52 -11.44 5.38 14.58
C THR A 52 -9.92 5.35 14.59
N THR A 53 -9.35 4.24 14.13
CA THR A 53 -7.90 3.98 14.19
C THR A 53 -7.20 4.21 12.86
N HIS A 54 -7.95 4.39 11.77
CA HIS A 54 -7.46 4.47 10.39
C HIS A 54 -6.69 3.25 9.92
N ARG A 55 -6.81 2.11 10.62
CA ARG A 55 -6.14 0.86 10.25
C ARG A 55 -6.80 0.22 9.04
N LEU A 56 -5.99 -0.21 8.08
CA LEU A 56 -6.44 -0.91 6.90
C LEU A 56 -6.57 -2.42 7.19
N SER A 57 -7.77 -2.97 7.02
CA SER A 57 -8.12 -4.34 7.46
C SER A 57 -7.61 -5.46 6.54
N LEU A 58 -6.87 -5.14 5.48
CA LEU A 58 -6.61 -6.06 4.36
C LEU A 58 -5.43 -7.02 4.57
N LEU A 59 -4.60 -6.79 5.61
CA LEU A 59 -3.30 -7.44 5.74
C LEU A 59 -3.15 -8.00 7.14
N SER A 60 -2.99 -9.32 7.24
CA SER A 60 -3.04 -10.05 8.52
C SER A 60 -1.79 -10.89 8.82
N SER A 61 -0.73 -10.84 8.01
CA SER A 61 0.41 -11.75 8.18
C SER A 61 1.78 -11.05 8.19
N GLY A 62 2.48 -11.22 9.31
CA GLY A 62 3.88 -10.85 9.47
C GLY A 62 4.12 -9.36 9.71
N ASP A 63 5.36 -9.04 10.07
CA ASP A 63 5.79 -7.67 10.32
C ASP A 63 6.04 -6.96 8.98
N PHE A 64 5.41 -5.81 8.76
CA PHE A 64 5.59 -4.99 7.57
C PHE A 64 7.04 -4.50 7.47
N ARG A 65 7.65 -4.72 6.30
CA ARG A 65 9.03 -4.33 5.98
C ARG A 65 9.08 -3.20 4.96
N TYR A 66 8.31 -3.32 3.87
CA TYR A 66 8.34 -2.35 2.79
C TYR A 66 6.93 -2.09 2.25
N LEU A 67 6.72 -0.84 1.83
CA LEU A 67 5.51 -0.38 1.16
C LEU A 67 5.93 0.40 -0.09
N ALA A 68 5.48 -0.04 -1.26
CA ALA A 68 5.84 0.60 -2.52
C ALA A 68 4.61 0.84 -3.40
N LYS A 69 4.65 1.95 -4.13
CA LYS A 69 3.66 2.28 -5.15
C LYS A 69 4.09 1.68 -6.48
N ILE A 70 3.22 0.87 -7.09
CA ILE A 70 3.49 0.18 -8.34
C ILE A 70 2.67 0.84 -9.45
N PRO A 71 3.31 1.33 -10.53
CA PRO A 71 2.59 1.82 -11.69
C PRO A 71 1.67 0.72 -12.26
N GLY A 72 0.40 1.05 -12.49
CA GLY A 72 -0.54 0.19 -13.20
C GLY A 72 -1.09 0.89 -14.45
N GLN A 73 -1.80 0.14 -15.29
CA GLN A 73 -2.32 0.66 -16.57
C GLN A 73 -3.31 1.80 -16.43
N SER A 74 -4.13 1.81 -15.37
CA SER A 74 -5.17 2.82 -15.15
C SER A 74 -5.18 3.38 -13.74
N TRP A 75 -4.65 2.63 -12.77
CA TRP A 75 -4.56 3.00 -11.37
C TRP A 75 -3.25 2.47 -10.79
N GLU A 76 -2.76 3.16 -9.78
CA GLU A 76 -1.57 2.75 -9.05
C GLU A 76 -1.94 1.57 -8.15
N ASN A 77 -1.08 0.55 -8.12
CA ASN A 77 -1.20 -0.58 -7.23
C ASN A 77 -0.28 -0.36 -6.02
N ILE A 78 -0.53 -1.10 -4.94
CA ILE A 78 0.20 -1.01 -3.69
C ILE A 78 0.87 -2.35 -3.47
N LEU A 79 2.19 -2.38 -3.41
CA LEU A 79 2.95 -3.53 -2.99
C LEU A 79 3.22 -3.43 -1.51
N VAL A 80 2.81 -4.46 -0.76
CA VAL A 80 3.08 -4.60 0.66
C VAL A 80 3.95 -5.81 0.88
N VAL A 81 5.12 -5.62 1.49
CA VAL A 81 6.05 -6.70 1.82
C VAL A 81 6.14 -6.81 3.33
N SER A 82 5.76 -7.96 3.87
CA SER A 82 5.97 -8.33 5.26
C SER A 82 7.14 -9.31 5.40
N SER A 83 7.43 -9.74 6.63
CA SER A 83 8.44 -10.75 6.94
C SER A 83 8.21 -12.10 6.26
N GLU A 84 6.98 -12.39 5.84
CA GLU A 84 6.55 -13.69 5.31
C GLU A 84 6.06 -13.63 3.86
N MET A 85 5.46 -12.50 3.47
CA MET A 85 4.69 -12.41 2.22
C MET A 85 4.93 -11.08 1.52
N ALA A 86 4.97 -11.12 0.19
CA ALA A 86 4.76 -9.95 -0.65
C ALA A 86 3.35 -10.04 -1.26
N THR A 87 2.56 -8.98 -1.10
CA THR A 87 1.18 -8.90 -1.59
C THR A 87 1.02 -7.66 -2.46
N LEU A 88 0.53 -7.84 -3.68
CA LEU A 88 0.15 -6.73 -4.56
C LEU A 88 -1.35 -6.48 -4.45
N ILE A 89 -1.73 -5.24 -4.15
CA ILE A 89 -3.10 -4.78 -3.94
C ILE A 89 -3.44 -3.77 -5.02
N ASN A 90 -4.65 -3.86 -5.58
CA ASN A 90 -5.17 -2.88 -6.51
C ASN A 90 -5.55 -1.58 -5.77
N GLY A 91 -4.98 -0.42 -6.12
CA GLY A 91 -5.24 0.82 -5.38
C GLY A 91 -6.63 1.43 -5.61
N LYS A 92 -7.39 0.96 -6.60
CA LYS A 92 -8.78 1.41 -6.85
C LYS A 92 -9.77 0.66 -5.98
N ASN A 93 -9.69 -0.68 -5.97
CA ASN A 93 -10.69 -1.51 -5.32
C ASN A 93 -10.20 -2.25 -4.08
N LEU A 94 -8.91 -2.10 -3.76
CA LEU A 94 -8.24 -2.72 -2.63
C LEU A 94 -8.29 -4.25 -2.61
N GLN A 95 -8.52 -4.87 -3.77
CA GLN A 95 -8.44 -6.33 -3.90
C GLN A 95 -6.99 -6.77 -4.06
N THR A 96 -6.65 -7.90 -3.43
CA THR A 96 -5.39 -8.60 -3.65
C THR A 96 -5.33 -9.11 -5.09
N LEU A 97 -4.32 -8.67 -5.84
CA LEU A 97 -4.02 -9.13 -7.19
C LEU A 97 -3.21 -10.44 -7.16
N TRP A 98 -2.22 -10.51 -6.27
CA TRP A 98 -1.47 -11.73 -5.98
C TRP A 98 -0.76 -11.63 -4.63
N THR A 99 -0.41 -12.79 -4.09
CA THR A 99 0.46 -12.94 -2.92
C THR A 99 1.56 -13.95 -3.24
N LEU A 100 2.78 -13.66 -2.81
CA LEU A 100 3.96 -14.49 -2.98
C LEU A 100 4.61 -14.69 -1.61
N ASN A 101 5.00 -15.93 -1.29
CA ASN A 101 5.79 -16.20 -0.11
C ASN A 101 7.22 -15.66 -0.31
N VAL A 102 7.63 -14.78 0.60
CA VAL A 102 8.94 -14.13 0.62
C VAL A 102 9.48 -14.30 2.04
N SER A 103 10.11 -15.45 2.30
CA SER A 103 10.82 -15.68 3.57
C SER A 103 11.93 -14.65 3.75
N HIS A 104 11.74 -13.70 4.67
CA HIS A 104 12.71 -12.64 4.99
C HIS A 104 13.21 -11.87 3.76
N ALA A 105 12.45 -10.83 3.38
CA ALA A 105 12.89 -9.88 2.37
C ALA A 105 14.24 -9.24 2.77
N LEU A 106 15.26 -9.39 1.93
CA LEU A 106 16.63 -8.95 2.20
C LEU A 106 16.87 -7.48 1.86
N SER A 107 16.08 -6.93 0.93
CA SER A 107 16.21 -5.56 0.45
C SER A 107 14.85 -4.96 0.10
N GLU A 108 14.82 -3.64 -0.05
CA GLU A 108 13.67 -2.94 -0.61
C GLU A 108 13.34 -3.46 -2.02
N PRO A 109 12.06 -3.64 -2.39
CA PRO A 109 11.67 -4.06 -3.73
C PRO A 109 12.15 -3.08 -4.79
N LEU A 110 12.78 -3.59 -5.85
CA LEU A 110 13.22 -2.76 -6.97
C LEU A 110 12.18 -2.78 -8.09
N LEU A 111 11.86 -1.59 -8.60
CA LEU A 111 10.94 -1.41 -9.72
C LEU A 111 11.74 -1.27 -11.02
N GLY A 112 11.28 -1.97 -12.05
CA GLY A 112 11.91 -1.92 -13.37
C GLY A 112 10.95 -2.35 -14.46
N TYR A 113 11.51 -2.71 -15.61
CA TYR A 113 10.76 -3.19 -16.76
C TYR A 113 11.43 -4.46 -17.27
N TYR A 114 10.69 -5.57 -17.33
CA TYR A 114 11.20 -6.79 -17.94
C TYR A 114 10.92 -6.82 -19.45
N LYS A 115 9.96 -6.03 -19.91
CA LYS A 115 9.62 -5.72 -21.31
C LYS A 115 9.18 -4.26 -21.42
N PRO A 116 9.24 -3.63 -22.61
CA PRO A 116 8.67 -2.31 -22.83
C PRO A 116 7.23 -2.26 -22.31
N ASP A 117 6.93 -1.23 -21.51
CA ASP A 117 5.62 -0.95 -20.94
C ASP A 117 5.05 -2.01 -20.00
N VAL A 118 5.84 -3.02 -19.60
CA VAL A 118 5.43 -3.98 -18.57
C VAL A 118 6.28 -3.80 -17.31
N PRO A 119 5.73 -3.18 -16.26
CA PRO A 119 6.44 -3.00 -15.00
C PRO A 119 6.74 -4.36 -14.37
N GLY A 120 7.98 -4.51 -13.92
CA GLY A 120 8.49 -5.64 -13.16
C GLY A 120 8.83 -5.21 -11.74
N ILE A 121 8.71 -6.17 -10.82
CA ILE A 121 9.08 -6.00 -9.41
C ILE A 121 10.10 -7.09 -9.10
N VAL A 122 11.27 -6.69 -8.60
CA VAL A 122 12.31 -7.61 -8.14
C VAL A 122 12.24 -7.68 -6.62
N LEU A 123 12.16 -8.90 -6.10
CA LEU A 123 12.09 -9.20 -4.68
C LEU A 123 13.25 -10.12 -4.33
N GLU A 124 14.06 -9.75 -3.34
CA GLU A 124 15.14 -10.61 -2.85
C GLU A 124 14.74 -11.25 -1.51
N SER A 125 14.80 -12.58 -1.42
CA SER A 125 14.48 -13.32 -0.19
C SER A 125 15.57 -14.30 0.22
N GLU A 126 15.72 -14.50 1.52
CA GLU A 126 16.62 -15.53 2.05
C GLU A 126 15.98 -16.92 1.94
N ILE A 127 16.71 -17.88 1.37
CA ILE A 127 16.27 -19.28 1.28
C ILE A 127 17.19 -20.23 2.05
N GLY A 128 18.14 -19.69 2.80
CA GLY A 128 19.07 -20.42 3.66
C GLY A 128 20.43 -19.71 3.78
N PRO A 129 21.35 -20.27 4.58
CA PRO A 129 22.64 -19.63 4.84
C PRO A 129 23.39 -19.29 3.55
N ASN A 130 23.67 -18.00 3.36
CA ASN A 130 24.34 -17.45 2.17
C ASN A 130 23.64 -17.78 0.84
N LYS A 131 22.33 -18.04 0.85
CA LYS A 131 21.54 -18.31 -0.35
C LYS A 131 20.33 -17.38 -0.40
N LYS A 132 20.18 -16.68 -1.53
CA LYS A 132 19.01 -15.86 -1.82
C LYS A 132 18.28 -16.32 -3.06
N LYS A 133 16.98 -16.03 -3.12
CA LYS A 133 16.14 -16.11 -4.32
C LYS A 133 15.84 -14.70 -4.80
N VAL A 134 15.82 -14.54 -6.12
CA VAL A 134 15.42 -13.33 -6.84
C VAL A 134 14.30 -13.68 -7.81
#